data_AF-A0A370K199-F1
#
_entry.id   AF-A0A370K199-F1
#
_cell.length_a   1.000
_cell.length_b   1.000
_cell.length_c   1.000
_cell.angle_alpha   90.00
_cell.angle_beta   90.00
_cell.angle_gamma   90.00
#
_symmetry.space_group_name_H-M   'P 1'
#
loop_
_entity.id
_entity.type
_entity.pdbx_description
1 polymer ?
#
loop_
_entity_poly.entity_id
_entity_poly.type
_entity_poly.pdbx_seq_one_letter_code
_entity_poly.pdbx_strand_id
1 'polypeptide(L)'
;MRGLRWRIGRGALAPAKPLFFSEAKQWMRFLVFLLLLPSLAWAQVVENQARGAFEGGSHSSNTVRTEVVDTNRLRLQKQQDVGERAEPETPVTYRLRVENHLGIALQDLVLEDPLAPELEFVAASDGGVYDPGTHRVRYSLGVLAPGQVREVRLVVRVKASAAEGSLVENRFTLQSRELATPLTSPPVRFRVQTTRLLLSKEVERKEVRVGDRLSYTLRLTTLGQPPQSITLEDLLPEGTQYIPGSAQLAYEGSPPTPAEPQIEGRRLRWAGLAPGRLALSYSLRITPSAPARLTNTAAARAFGQGGEVVAEASAAALTRVLLGVLAPPSLLQGRVYLDVNRDGKYQAGLDVPLPGARLLLANGAQTLTDAEGRYTFREVSPGVHEVFLDPLSAPFPPLPHPEALGEGWRHRVRVDGLTTTDFPLEAPRGLAQASRSTRLVFGPLTVEKRLLPLPSGVRVVLVLRTDEPLPDLTLTDPLPDGGSKTFHFELLKGEQTLTYDLPKGHLTDPEVRWRYP
;
A
#
# COMPACT_ATOMS: atom_id res chain seq x y z
N MET A 1 -19.87 19.67 79.72
CA MET A 1 -18.83 18.64 79.97
C MET A 1 -18.08 18.36 78.68
N ARG A 2 -16.77 18.11 78.78
CA ARG A 2 -15.78 18.12 77.68
C ARG A 2 -16.22 17.26 76.48
N GLY A 3 -16.12 17.83 75.28
CA GLY A 3 -16.39 17.13 74.03
C GLY A 3 -15.35 16.06 73.75
N LEU A 4 -15.79 14.80 73.65
CA LEU A 4 -14.95 13.71 73.15
C LEU A 4 -14.96 13.73 71.62
N ARG A 5 -13.77 13.92 71.02
CA ARG A 5 -13.52 13.64 69.60
C ARG A 5 -13.05 12.20 69.48
N TRP A 6 -13.66 11.41 68.58
CA TRP A 6 -13.20 10.07 68.22
C TRP A 6 -12.71 10.04 66.78
N ARG A 7 -11.60 9.34 66.53
CA ARG A 7 -10.98 9.10 65.22
C ARG A 7 -11.12 7.60 64.92
N ILE A 8 -11.88 7.24 63.89
CA ILE A 8 -12.03 5.84 63.46
C ILE A 8 -10.97 5.57 62.40
N GLY A 9 -9.97 4.74 62.73
CA GLY A 9 -9.03 4.17 61.76
C GLY A 9 -9.67 3.01 61.00
N ARG A 10 -9.28 2.83 59.73
CA ARG A 10 -9.67 1.66 58.92
C ARG A 10 -9.10 0.39 59.56
N GLY A 11 -9.93 -0.31 60.33
CA GLY A 11 -9.65 -1.61 60.92
C GLY A 11 -10.98 -2.27 61.27
N ALA A 12 -11.08 -3.57 61.05
CA ALA A 12 -12.28 -4.39 61.12
C ALA A 12 -13.20 -4.06 62.32
N LEU A 13 -14.51 -4.20 62.08
CA LEU A 13 -15.60 -4.16 63.05
C LEU A 13 -15.25 -4.94 64.33
N ALA A 14 -14.79 -4.23 65.36
CA ALA A 14 -14.79 -4.74 66.72
C ALA A 14 -16.08 -4.27 67.41
N PRO A 15 -16.77 -5.14 68.16
CA PRO A 15 -17.91 -4.70 68.98
C PRO A 15 -17.42 -3.64 69.96
N ALA A 16 -18.07 -2.47 69.96
CA ALA A 16 -17.73 -1.35 70.83
C ALA A 16 -17.71 -1.81 72.29
N LYS A 17 -16.60 -1.57 73.00
CA LYS A 17 -16.54 -1.74 74.46
C LYS A 17 -17.54 -0.78 75.13
N PRO A 18 -18.35 -1.22 76.11
CA PRO A 18 -19.30 -0.35 76.79
C PRO A 18 -18.55 0.73 77.61
N LEU A 19 -19.03 1.98 77.53
CA LEU A 19 -18.56 3.11 78.33
C LEU A 19 -19.40 3.24 79.61
N PHE A 20 -18.73 3.37 80.76
CA PHE A 20 -19.34 3.60 82.07
C PHE A 20 -19.65 5.08 82.28
N PHE A 21 -20.88 5.40 82.67
CA PHE A 21 -21.24 6.66 83.33
C PHE A 21 -21.99 6.34 84.64
N SER A 22 -21.86 7.25 85.61
CA SER A 22 -21.89 7.01 87.06
C SER A 22 -23.22 6.57 87.70
N GLU A 23 -23.04 5.95 88.88
CA GLU A 23 -23.90 5.77 90.06
C GLU A 23 -25.27 5.08 89.99
N ALA A 24 -25.85 4.84 88.81
CA ALA A 24 -26.93 3.85 88.68
C ALA A 24 -26.46 2.71 87.77
N LYS A 25 -26.49 1.47 88.27
CA LYS A 25 -26.11 0.25 87.53
C LYS A 25 -27.06 -0.03 86.35
N GLN A 26 -27.04 0.81 85.33
CA GLN A 26 -27.75 0.60 84.07
C GLN A 26 -26.76 0.38 82.93
N TRP A 27 -26.99 -0.68 82.16
CA TRP A 27 -26.15 -1.07 81.04
C TRP A 27 -26.64 -0.39 79.76
N MET A 28 -25.83 0.47 79.15
CA MET A 28 -26.10 1.01 77.81
C MET A 28 -25.48 0.10 76.75
N ARG A 29 -26.30 -0.64 76.01
CA ARG A 29 -25.90 -1.32 74.77
C ARG A 29 -26.00 -0.32 73.61
N PHE A 30 -24.86 0.04 73.02
CA PHE A 30 -24.84 0.77 71.74
C PHE A 30 -24.89 -0.24 70.59
N LEU A 31 -25.98 -0.21 69.81
CA LEU A 31 -26.06 -0.92 68.54
C LEU A 31 -25.74 0.08 67.42
N VAL A 32 -24.56 -0.04 66.81
CA VAL A 32 -24.20 0.78 65.63
C VAL A 32 -24.71 0.05 64.39
N PHE A 33 -25.74 0.60 63.73
CA PHE A 33 -26.20 0.11 62.43
C PHE A 33 -25.47 0.88 61.33
N LEU A 34 -24.55 0.22 60.63
CA LEU A 34 -23.99 0.75 59.38
C LEU A 34 -24.91 0.32 58.24
N LEU A 35 -25.83 1.19 57.82
CA LEU A 35 -26.73 0.91 56.70
C LEU A 35 -26.04 1.32 55.39
N LEU A 36 -25.37 0.37 54.75
CA LEU A 36 -24.93 0.48 53.36
C LEU A 36 -26.14 0.21 52.46
N LEU A 37 -26.86 1.25 52.03
CA LEU A 37 -27.93 1.12 51.04
C LEU A 37 -27.31 1.00 49.64
N PRO A 38 -27.53 -0.11 48.91
CA PRO A 38 -27.13 -0.20 47.52
C PRO A 38 -28.34 0.16 46.66
N SER A 39 -28.42 1.39 46.14
CA SER A 39 -28.96 1.64 44.79
C SER A 39 -29.07 3.14 44.45
N LEU A 40 -28.59 3.43 43.25
CA LEU A 40 -28.90 4.57 42.38
C LEU A 40 -28.36 5.97 42.77
N ALA A 41 -27.17 6.22 42.23
CA ALA A 41 -26.61 7.49 41.77
C ALA A 41 -26.43 8.64 42.78
N TRP A 42 -25.30 9.35 42.61
CA TRP A 42 -24.89 10.59 43.29
C TRP A 42 -24.42 10.38 44.75
N ALA A 43 -23.09 10.44 44.95
CA ALA A 43 -22.36 10.40 46.24
C ALA A 43 -22.85 9.33 47.24
N GLN A 44 -22.06 8.29 47.53
CA GLN A 44 -22.44 7.36 48.59
C GLN A 44 -22.43 8.10 49.93
N VAL A 45 -23.60 8.54 50.39
CA VAL A 45 -23.76 9.16 51.69
C VAL A 45 -23.75 8.06 52.73
N VAL A 46 -22.73 8.05 53.59
CA VAL A 46 -22.70 7.25 54.80
C VAL A 46 -23.44 8.03 55.88
N GLU A 47 -24.62 7.54 56.26
CA GLU A 47 -25.37 8.06 57.41
C GLU A 47 -25.08 7.23 58.66
N ASN A 48 -24.84 7.90 59.79
CA ASN A 48 -24.67 7.25 61.08
C ASN A 48 -25.62 7.87 62.11
N GLN A 49 -26.43 7.03 62.76
CA GLN A 49 -27.33 7.42 63.85
C GLN A 49 -27.27 6.34 64.94
N ALA A 50 -27.02 6.75 66.19
CA ALA A 50 -27.05 5.85 67.33
C ALA A 50 -28.46 5.80 67.94
N ARG A 51 -28.88 4.64 68.45
CA ARG A 51 -30.12 4.50 69.26
C ARG A 51 -29.81 3.89 70.61
N GLY A 52 -30.44 4.42 71.65
CA GLY A 52 -30.45 3.87 73.00
C GLY A 52 -31.89 3.60 73.46
N ALA A 53 -32.07 2.66 74.38
CA ALA A 53 -33.35 2.38 75.01
C ALA A 53 -33.17 2.23 76.53
N PHE A 54 -34.10 2.77 77.30
CA PHE A 54 -34.19 2.65 78.76
C PHE A 54 -35.65 2.42 79.18
N GLU A 55 -35.89 1.98 80.42
CA GLU A 55 -37.25 1.80 80.96
C GLU A 55 -37.99 3.15 80.92
N GLY A 56 -38.90 3.29 79.96
CA GLY A 56 -39.62 4.53 79.67
C GLY A 56 -39.57 5.00 78.21
N GLY A 57 -38.68 4.47 77.35
CA GLY A 57 -38.68 4.79 75.92
C GLY A 57 -37.36 4.57 75.18
N SER A 58 -37.39 4.72 73.86
CA SER A 58 -36.20 4.70 72.99
C SER A 58 -35.89 6.11 72.47
N HIS A 59 -34.60 6.47 72.48
CA HIS A 59 -34.10 7.75 72.00
C HIS A 59 -33.02 7.53 70.93
N SER A 60 -33.04 8.36 69.88
CA SER A 60 -32.04 8.35 68.81
C SER A 60 -31.14 9.58 68.90
N SER A 61 -29.87 9.45 68.52
CA SER A 61 -28.99 10.59 68.33
C SER A 61 -29.38 11.39 67.09
N ASN A 62 -28.72 12.54 66.89
CA ASN A 62 -28.69 13.18 65.58
C ASN A 62 -28.02 12.25 64.55
N THR A 63 -28.42 12.40 63.28
CA THR A 63 -27.80 11.70 62.14
C THR A 63 -26.58 12.48 61.67
N VAL A 64 -25.46 11.80 61.47
CA VAL A 64 -24.25 12.33 60.83
C VAL A 64 -24.18 11.81 59.40
N ARG A 65 -24.01 12.69 58.42
CA ARG A 65 -23.87 12.35 57.00
C ARG A 65 -22.42 12.54 56.55
N THR A 66 -21.89 11.62 55.76
CA THR A 66 -20.55 11.73 55.14
C THR A 66 -20.65 11.32 53.68
N GLU A 67 -20.35 12.22 52.76
CA GLU A 67 -20.30 11.90 51.34
C GLU A 67 -19.00 11.19 50.99
N VAL A 68 -19.10 10.06 50.31
CA VAL A 68 -17.95 9.39 49.68
C VAL A 68 -17.77 9.94 48.28
N VAL A 69 -16.60 10.52 48.04
CA VAL A 69 -16.18 11.04 46.74
C VAL A 69 -15.62 9.89 45.90
N ASP A 70 -16.29 9.55 44.80
CA ASP A 70 -15.76 8.59 43.81
C ASP A 70 -14.79 9.30 42.86
N THR A 71 -13.50 9.21 43.18
CA THR A 71 -12.43 9.87 42.42
C THR A 71 -12.29 9.37 40.98
N ASN A 72 -12.87 8.22 40.62
CA ASN A 72 -12.83 7.72 39.24
C ASN A 72 -13.64 8.59 38.26
N ARG A 73 -14.49 9.48 38.79
CA ARG A 73 -15.22 10.47 38.00
C ARG A 73 -14.38 11.71 37.69
N LEU A 74 -13.18 11.84 38.24
CA LEU A 74 -12.24 12.88 37.79
C LEU A 74 -11.45 12.37 36.59
N ARG A 75 -11.39 13.17 35.53
CA ARG A 75 -10.63 12.83 34.33
C ARG A 75 -9.41 13.72 34.23
N LEU A 76 -8.23 13.12 34.41
CA LEU A 76 -6.93 13.78 34.24
C LEU A 76 -6.34 13.34 32.90
N GLN A 77 -5.91 14.29 32.09
CA GLN A 77 -5.24 14.02 30.83
C GLN A 77 -4.01 14.91 30.69
N LYS A 78 -2.89 14.31 30.30
CA LYS A 78 -1.70 15.02 29.86
C LYS A 78 -1.47 14.70 28.40
N GLN A 79 -1.16 15.71 27.61
CA GLN A 79 -0.80 15.57 26.20
C GLN A 79 0.50 16.34 25.95
N GLN A 80 1.25 15.93 24.94
CA GLN A 80 2.45 16.60 24.45
C GLN A 80 2.29 16.88 22.95
N ASP A 81 3.00 17.88 22.45
CA ASP A 81 3.03 18.26 21.03
C ASP A 81 4.07 17.48 20.22
N VAL A 82 5.09 16.91 20.87
CA VAL A 82 6.08 16.03 20.25
C VAL A 82 5.59 14.57 20.14
N GLY A 83 6.09 13.87 19.12
CA GLY A 83 5.83 12.44 18.93
C GLY A 83 6.60 11.56 19.92
N GLU A 84 6.92 10.34 19.51
CA GLU A 84 7.66 9.38 20.36
C GLU A 84 9.14 9.74 20.56
N ARG A 85 9.65 10.73 19.80
CA ARG A 85 11.04 11.17 19.84
C ARG A 85 11.14 12.70 19.77
N ALA A 86 12.13 13.27 20.44
CA ALA A 86 12.44 14.70 20.37
C ALA A 86 13.95 14.94 20.44
N GLU A 87 14.42 15.99 19.78
CA GLU A 87 15.84 16.34 19.73
C GLU A 87 16.22 17.25 20.91
N PRO A 88 17.50 17.27 21.33
CA PRO A 88 17.99 18.28 22.26
C PRO A 88 17.67 19.70 21.77
N GLU A 89 17.44 20.61 22.71
CA GLU A 89 17.00 21.99 22.50
C GLU A 89 15.60 22.15 21.89
N THR A 90 14.88 21.06 21.64
CA THR A 90 13.49 21.12 21.15
C THR A 90 12.56 21.60 22.28
N PRO A 91 11.73 22.64 22.06
CA PRO A 91 10.67 22.98 22.99
C PRO A 91 9.57 21.92 22.94
N VAL A 92 9.09 21.50 24.10
CA VAL A 92 7.96 20.57 24.27
C VAL A 92 6.86 21.28 25.04
N THR A 93 5.66 21.32 24.47
CA THR A 93 4.47 21.88 25.10
C THR A 93 3.59 20.78 25.65
N TYR A 94 3.49 20.71 26.98
CA TYR A 94 2.51 19.88 27.66
C TYR A 94 1.18 20.62 27.84
N ARG A 95 0.08 19.92 27.57
CA ARG A 95 -1.28 20.32 27.94
C ARG A 95 -1.77 19.44 29.08
N LEU A 96 -2.06 20.07 30.23
CA LEU A 96 -2.59 19.40 31.41
C LEU A 96 -4.07 19.75 31.53
N ARG A 97 -4.93 18.75 31.50
CA ARG A 97 -6.39 18.91 31.53
C ARG A 97 -7.00 18.12 32.67
N VAL A 98 -7.87 18.78 33.43
CA VAL A 98 -8.67 18.20 34.52
C VAL A 98 -10.14 18.47 34.26
N GLU A 99 -10.95 17.42 34.27
CA GLU A 99 -12.41 17.50 34.15
C GLU A 99 -13.04 17.01 35.45
N ASN A 100 -13.88 17.86 36.05
CA ASN A 100 -14.60 17.53 37.26
C ASN A 100 -15.98 16.94 36.93
N HIS A 101 -16.10 15.61 36.83
CA HIS A 101 -17.41 14.96 36.70
C HIS A 101 -18.00 14.54 38.04
N LEU A 102 -17.50 15.07 39.16
CA LEU A 102 -18.15 14.92 40.47
C LEU A 102 -19.39 15.81 40.56
N GLY A 103 -20.27 15.49 41.50
CA GLY A 103 -21.41 16.35 41.85
C GLY A 103 -21.05 17.53 42.76
N ILE A 104 -19.78 17.66 43.13
CA ILE A 104 -19.27 18.67 44.07
C ILE A 104 -18.12 19.48 43.44
N ALA A 105 -17.92 20.71 43.90
CA ALA A 105 -16.79 21.52 43.48
C ALA A 105 -15.49 21.03 44.12
N LEU A 106 -14.38 21.11 43.39
CA LEU A 106 -13.03 20.93 43.95
C LEU A 106 -12.49 22.28 44.40
N GLN A 107 -12.22 22.42 45.70
CA GLN A 107 -11.65 23.63 46.29
C GLN A 107 -10.13 23.52 46.43
N ASP A 108 -9.47 24.67 46.41
CA ASP A 108 -8.01 24.77 46.52
C ASP A 108 -7.30 23.87 45.51
N LEU A 109 -7.81 23.87 44.27
CA LEU A 109 -7.32 23.06 43.15
C LEU A 109 -5.87 23.42 42.85
N VAL A 110 -4.98 22.44 43.00
CA VAL A 110 -3.57 22.57 42.71
C VAL A 110 -3.13 21.47 41.75
N LEU A 111 -2.40 21.85 40.70
CA LEU A 111 -1.67 20.91 39.85
C LEU A 111 -0.18 21.03 40.13
N GLU A 112 0.51 19.90 40.30
CA GLU A 112 1.97 19.84 40.40
C GLU A 112 2.55 18.95 39.32
N ASP A 113 3.57 19.44 38.63
CA ASP A 113 4.22 18.79 37.50
C ASP A 113 5.73 18.68 37.76
N PRO A 114 6.24 17.53 38.24
CA PRO A 114 7.67 17.29 38.28
C PRO A 114 8.23 17.13 36.87
N LEU A 115 9.23 17.93 36.56
CA LEU A 115 9.94 17.82 35.29
C LEU A 115 10.94 16.67 35.35
N ALA A 116 11.09 15.94 34.25
CA ALA A 116 12.17 14.96 34.10
C ALA A 116 13.55 15.68 34.11
N PRO A 117 14.64 15.00 34.55
CA PRO A 117 15.96 15.61 34.62
C PRO A 117 16.52 16.05 33.26
N GLU A 118 16.04 15.48 32.15
CA GLU A 118 16.39 15.86 30.78
C GLU A 118 15.70 17.14 30.32
N LEU A 119 14.77 17.69 31.10
CA LEU A 119 13.98 18.86 30.74
C LEU A 119 14.43 20.09 31.54
N GLU A 120 14.37 21.25 30.91
CA GLU A 120 14.45 22.55 31.56
C GLU A 120 13.15 23.32 31.38
N PHE A 121 12.77 24.09 32.39
CA PHE A 121 11.56 24.92 32.36
C PHE A 121 11.75 26.10 31.39
N VAL A 122 10.71 26.41 30.62
CA VAL A 122 10.67 27.60 29.75
C VAL A 122 9.56 28.54 30.18
N ALA A 123 8.31 28.06 30.23
CA ALA A 123 7.16 28.88 30.59
C ALA A 123 5.98 28.06 31.12
N ALA A 124 5.11 28.70 31.89
CA ALA A 124 3.84 28.14 32.35
C ALA A 124 2.71 29.15 32.13
N SER A 125 1.53 28.68 31.74
CA SER A 125 0.32 29.50 31.67
C SER A 125 -0.34 29.66 33.04
N ASP A 126 -1.44 30.40 33.13
CA ASP A 126 -2.35 30.39 34.29
C ASP A 126 -1.68 30.64 35.66
N GLY A 127 -0.58 31.40 35.68
CA GLY A 127 0.16 31.70 36.91
C GLY A 127 0.93 30.52 37.49
N GLY A 128 1.26 29.51 36.68
CA GLY A 128 2.12 28.41 37.11
C GLY A 128 3.50 28.89 37.56
N VAL A 129 3.95 28.45 38.72
CA VAL A 129 5.23 28.82 39.33
C VAL A 129 6.19 27.65 39.28
N TYR A 130 7.36 27.86 38.68
CA TYR A 130 8.44 26.88 38.66
C TYR A 130 9.36 27.05 39.86
N ASP A 131 9.60 25.96 40.58
CA ASP A 131 10.58 25.86 41.66
C ASP A 131 11.82 25.09 41.16
N PRO A 132 12.98 25.78 41.00
CA PRO A 132 14.21 25.13 40.54
C PRO A 132 14.82 24.19 41.58
N GLY A 133 14.53 24.34 42.87
CA GLY A 133 15.07 23.48 43.93
C GLY A 133 14.44 22.09 43.94
N THR A 134 13.13 22.01 43.65
CA THR A 134 12.40 20.73 43.56
C THR A 134 12.17 20.26 42.12
N HIS A 135 12.57 21.06 41.13
CA HIS A 135 12.40 20.82 39.69
C HIS A 135 10.92 20.56 39.30
N ARG A 136 10.03 21.39 39.83
CA ARG A 136 8.56 21.22 39.74
C ARG A 136 7.86 22.51 39.35
N VAL A 137 6.77 22.39 38.59
CA VAL A 137 5.86 23.50 38.30
C VAL A 137 4.56 23.30 39.08
N ARG A 138 4.12 24.33 39.80
CA ARG A 138 2.89 24.33 40.60
C ARG A 138 1.89 25.35 40.08
N TYR A 139 0.66 24.92 39.82
CA TYR A 139 -0.47 25.77 39.42
C TYR A 139 -1.50 25.82 40.55
N SER A 140 -1.83 27.01 41.03
CA SER A 140 -2.90 27.23 42.02
C SER A 140 -4.12 27.80 41.30
N LEU A 141 -5.13 26.96 41.05
CA LEU A 141 -6.22 27.23 40.10
C LEU A 141 -7.56 27.57 40.77
N GLY A 142 -7.60 27.59 42.11
CA GLY A 142 -8.78 27.98 42.87
C GLY A 142 -9.85 26.90 42.88
N VAL A 143 -11.05 27.20 42.37
CA VAL A 143 -12.20 26.28 42.43
C VAL A 143 -12.50 25.72 41.04
N LEU A 144 -12.75 24.41 40.97
CA LEU A 144 -13.28 23.74 39.76
C LEU A 144 -14.69 23.21 40.05
N ALA A 145 -15.70 23.89 39.51
CA ALA A 145 -17.10 23.54 39.76
C ALA A 145 -17.49 22.19 39.10
N PRO A 146 -18.60 21.55 39.54
CA PRO A 146 -19.14 20.37 38.87
C PRO A 146 -19.33 20.58 37.36
N GLY A 147 -18.91 19.60 36.56
CA GLY A 147 -18.99 19.62 35.10
C GLY A 147 -17.98 20.53 34.40
N GLN A 148 -17.16 21.29 35.14
CA GLN A 148 -16.16 22.17 34.53
C GLN A 148 -14.89 21.43 34.13
N VAL A 149 -14.22 22.03 33.14
CA VAL A 149 -12.91 21.60 32.64
C VAL A 149 -11.92 22.73 32.84
N ARG A 150 -10.72 22.40 33.35
CA ARG A 150 -9.57 23.30 33.39
C ARG A 150 -8.43 22.71 32.56
N GLU A 151 -7.82 23.55 31.74
CA GLU A 151 -6.65 23.19 30.94
C GLU A 151 -5.56 24.26 31.13
N VAL A 152 -4.32 23.83 31.34
CA VAL A 152 -3.14 24.71 31.44
C VAL A 152 -2.03 24.20 30.51
N ARG A 153 -1.11 25.10 30.13
CA ARG A 153 0.03 24.81 29.24
C ARG A 153 1.34 24.97 29.99
N LEU A 154 2.22 23.99 29.82
CA LEU A 154 3.57 23.96 30.35
C LEU A 154 4.55 23.80 29.18
N VAL A 155 5.41 24.79 28.96
CA VAL A 155 6.47 24.73 27.95
C VAL A 155 7.78 24.41 28.66
N VAL A 156 8.44 23.36 28.19
CA VAL A 156 9.79 22.97 28.60
C VAL A 156 10.67 22.88 27.37
N ARG A 157 11.98 22.73 27.57
CA ARG A 157 12.93 22.42 26.51
C ARG A 157 13.71 21.16 26.88
N VAL A 158 13.99 20.30 25.90
CA VAL A 158 14.91 19.18 26.10
C VAL A 158 16.32 19.76 26.24
N LYS A 159 17.04 19.46 27.31
CA LYS A 159 18.38 19.99 27.55
C LYS A 159 19.34 19.58 26.42
N ALA A 160 20.22 20.48 25.99
CA ALA A 160 21.34 20.16 25.09
C ALA A 160 22.16 18.93 25.53
N SER A 161 22.29 18.71 26.85
CA SER A 161 23.07 17.62 27.43
C SER A 161 22.30 16.29 27.56
N ALA A 162 21.05 16.22 27.12
CA ALA A 162 20.27 14.99 27.21
C ALA A 162 20.86 13.91 26.29
N ALA A 163 21.07 12.71 26.83
CA ALA A 163 21.74 11.62 26.13
C ALA A 163 20.81 10.92 25.11
N GLU A 164 21.40 10.33 24.06
CA GLU A 164 20.68 9.51 23.10
C GLU A 164 19.90 8.39 23.79
N GLY A 165 18.63 8.25 23.43
CA GLY A 165 17.77 7.18 23.90
C GLY A 165 17.19 7.38 25.30
N SER A 166 17.56 8.43 26.05
CA SER A 166 16.97 8.74 27.36
C SER A 166 15.45 8.79 27.27
N LEU A 167 14.77 8.07 28.16
CA LEU A 167 13.31 8.05 28.25
C LEU A 167 12.85 9.23 29.09
N VAL A 168 12.19 10.19 28.46
CA VAL A 168 11.53 11.31 29.14
C VAL A 168 10.09 10.89 29.42
N GLU A 169 9.77 10.72 30.70
CA GLU A 169 8.39 10.49 31.16
C GLU A 169 7.90 11.71 31.92
N ASN A 170 6.69 12.17 31.63
CA ASN A 170 6.09 13.27 32.38
C ASN A 170 4.63 13.00 32.77
N ARG A 171 4.26 13.36 33.99
CA ARG A 171 2.92 13.22 34.60
C ARG A 171 2.68 14.39 35.55
N PHE A 172 1.42 14.72 35.83
CA PHE A 172 1.09 15.72 36.85
C PHE A 172 0.21 15.10 37.94
N THR A 173 0.19 15.74 39.10
CA THR A 173 -0.68 15.39 40.22
C THR A 173 -1.69 16.49 40.48
N LEU A 174 -2.94 16.10 40.72
CA LEU A 174 -4.04 16.94 41.15
C LEU A 174 -4.20 16.83 42.67
N GLN A 175 -4.27 17.96 43.35
CA GLN A 175 -4.62 18.10 44.75
C GLN A 175 -5.84 19.02 44.89
N SER A 176 -6.73 18.70 45.83
CA SER A 176 -7.82 19.57 46.24
C SER A 176 -8.21 19.21 47.68
N ARG A 177 -9.02 20.05 48.30
CA ARG A 177 -9.49 19.84 49.69
C ARG A 177 -10.37 18.59 49.86
N GLU A 178 -11.13 18.23 48.83
CA GLU A 178 -12.06 17.09 48.81
C GLU A 178 -11.34 15.76 48.58
N LEU A 179 -10.08 15.79 48.14
CA LEU A 179 -9.28 14.61 47.86
C LEU A 179 -8.43 14.24 49.07
N ALA A 180 -8.62 13.03 49.60
CA ALA A 180 -7.82 12.52 50.71
C ALA A 180 -6.34 12.28 50.32
N THR A 181 -6.09 11.98 49.05
CA THR A 181 -4.75 11.81 48.48
C THR A 181 -4.69 12.44 47.09
N PRO A 182 -3.53 12.98 46.67
CA PRO A 182 -3.35 13.49 45.32
C PRO A 182 -3.67 12.41 44.26
N LEU A 183 -4.28 12.81 43.15
CA LEU A 183 -4.51 11.94 41.99
C LEU A 183 -3.48 12.21 40.91
N THR A 184 -3.01 11.18 40.22
CA THR A 184 -1.94 11.29 39.23
C THR A 184 -2.48 11.04 37.82
N SER A 185 -2.07 11.87 36.86
CA SER A 185 -2.42 11.66 35.46
C SER A 185 -1.73 10.40 34.88
N PRO A 186 -2.26 9.79 33.81
CA PRO A 186 -1.46 8.94 32.95
C PRO A 186 -0.21 9.69 32.47
N PRO A 187 0.93 8.99 32.29
CA PRO A 187 2.14 9.61 31.79
C PRO A 187 2.09 9.81 30.28
N VAL A 188 2.80 10.83 29.81
CA VAL A 188 3.26 10.94 28.42
C VAL A 188 4.75 10.65 28.36
N ARG A 189 5.23 10.16 27.22
CA ARG A 189 6.62 9.74 27.05
C ARG A 189 7.15 10.01 25.66
N PHE A 190 8.43 10.33 25.59
CA PHE A 190 9.21 10.33 24.36
C PHE A 190 10.66 9.94 24.68
N ARG A 191 11.42 9.59 23.65
CA ARG A 191 12.87 9.37 23.77
C ARG A 191 13.65 10.54 23.19
N VAL A 192 14.75 10.87 23.82
CA VAL A 192 15.70 11.84 23.26
C VAL A 192 16.40 11.20 22.07
N GLN A 193 16.37 11.89 20.93
CA GLN A 193 17.06 11.48 19.71
C GLN A 193 18.01 12.60 19.29
N THR A 194 19.30 12.32 19.35
CA THR A 194 20.38 13.25 19.01
C THR A 194 20.94 12.97 17.62
N THR A 195 20.97 11.68 17.20
CA THR A 195 21.46 11.29 15.88
C THR A 195 20.51 11.77 14.78
N ARG A 196 21.06 12.49 13.81
CA ARG A 196 20.34 12.93 12.60
C ARG A 196 21.12 12.54 11.35
N LEU A 197 20.38 12.23 10.29
CA LEU A 197 20.93 11.98 8.96
C LEU A 197 20.40 13.04 7.99
N LEU A 198 21.30 13.68 7.25
CA LEU A 198 20.97 14.54 6.13
C LEU A 198 21.40 13.82 4.85
N LEU A 199 20.42 13.34 4.08
CA LEU A 199 20.66 12.66 2.81
C LEU A 199 20.19 13.55 1.66
N SER A 200 21.04 13.70 0.66
CA SER A 200 20.67 14.30 -0.63
C SER A 200 21.06 13.37 -1.77
N LYS A 201 20.29 13.43 -2.85
CA LYS A 201 20.49 12.62 -4.04
C LYS A 201 20.48 13.53 -5.26
N GLU A 202 21.59 13.51 -5.97
CA GLU A 202 21.80 14.28 -7.18
C GLU A 202 21.97 13.32 -8.36
N VAL A 203 21.60 13.79 -9.53
CA VAL A 203 21.77 13.08 -10.79
C VAL A 203 22.50 14.01 -11.74
N GLU A 204 23.51 13.48 -12.44
CA GLU A 204 24.36 14.25 -13.34
C GLU A 204 23.54 14.93 -14.45
N ARG A 205 22.57 14.21 -15.01
CA ARG A 205 21.74 14.67 -16.14
C ARG A 205 20.25 14.54 -15.83
N LYS A 206 19.51 15.62 -16.09
CA LYS A 206 18.05 15.69 -15.92
C LYS A 206 17.27 15.15 -17.12
N GLU A 207 17.93 15.00 -18.27
CA GLU A 207 17.38 14.40 -19.48
C GLU A 207 18.35 13.37 -20.06
N VAL A 208 17.84 12.20 -20.43
CA VAL A 208 18.63 11.07 -20.97
C VAL A 208 17.85 10.33 -22.06
N ARG A 209 18.52 9.53 -22.86
CA ARG A 209 17.92 8.60 -23.83
C ARG A 209 18.11 7.15 -23.40
N VAL A 210 17.36 6.25 -24.02
CA VAL A 210 17.60 4.80 -23.90
C VAL A 210 19.04 4.49 -24.32
N GLY A 211 19.72 3.64 -23.54
CA GLY A 211 21.13 3.26 -23.73
C GLY A 211 22.13 4.14 -22.97
N ASP A 212 21.74 5.36 -22.59
CA ASP A 212 22.63 6.29 -21.89
C ASP A 212 23.10 5.73 -20.55
N ARG A 213 24.30 6.16 -20.15
CA ARG A 213 24.79 6.03 -18.78
C ARG A 213 24.29 7.21 -17.96
N LEU A 214 23.67 6.94 -16.82
CA LEU A 214 23.15 7.94 -15.88
C LEU A 214 23.82 7.78 -14.52
N SER A 215 24.55 8.79 -14.08
CA SER A 215 25.28 8.76 -12.81
C SER A 215 24.53 9.50 -11.69
N TYR A 216 24.47 8.88 -10.52
CA TYR A 216 23.90 9.44 -9.31
C TYR A 216 24.99 9.69 -8.26
N THR A 217 24.78 10.70 -7.44
CA THR A 217 25.60 10.99 -6.26
C THR A 217 24.70 11.16 -5.05
N LEU A 218 24.92 10.36 -4.02
CA LEU A 218 24.29 10.44 -2.72
C LEU A 218 25.25 11.11 -1.76
N ARG A 219 24.84 12.21 -1.13
CA ARG A 219 25.64 12.84 -0.07
C ARG A 219 24.91 12.66 1.24
N LEU A 220 25.58 12.01 2.19
CA LEU A 220 25.06 11.76 3.53
C LEU A 220 25.93 12.50 4.54
N THR A 221 25.29 13.21 5.47
CA THR A 221 25.94 13.79 6.65
C THR A 221 25.26 13.27 7.90
N THR A 222 26.05 12.70 8.81
CA THR A 222 25.61 12.36 10.16
C THR A 222 25.86 13.53 11.10
N LEU A 223 24.85 13.89 11.89
CA LEU A 223 24.92 14.94 12.91
C LEU A 223 24.53 14.37 14.29
N GLY A 224 24.96 15.04 15.36
CA GLY A 224 24.70 14.62 16.73
C GLY A 224 25.57 13.43 17.17
N GLN A 225 25.03 12.55 18.01
CA GLN A 225 25.77 11.39 18.48
C GLN A 225 26.02 10.41 17.31
N PRO A 226 27.27 9.96 17.09
CA PRO A 226 27.58 9.05 16.00
C PRO A 226 26.94 7.67 16.24
N PRO A 227 26.14 7.14 15.29
CA PRO A 227 25.65 5.77 15.34
C PRO A 227 26.80 4.77 15.15
N GLN A 228 26.54 3.49 15.47
CA GLN A 228 27.51 2.41 15.27
C GLN A 228 27.74 2.13 13.78
N SER A 229 26.67 2.12 12.99
CA SER A 229 26.75 1.88 11.56
C SER A 229 25.58 2.51 10.81
N ILE A 230 25.76 2.67 9.51
CA ILE A 230 24.73 3.16 8.60
C ILE A 230 24.54 2.14 7.48
N THR A 231 23.28 1.90 7.13
CA THR A 231 22.91 1.22 5.88
C THR A 231 22.29 2.24 4.94
N LEU A 232 22.79 2.30 3.71
CA LEU A 232 22.19 3.04 2.63
C LEU A 232 21.58 2.07 1.62
N GLU A 233 20.33 2.32 1.24
CA GLU A 233 19.63 1.57 0.21
C GLU A 233 19.14 2.48 -0.89
N ASP A 234 19.13 1.97 -2.11
CA ASP A 234 18.65 2.68 -3.28
C ASP A 234 17.75 1.76 -4.12
N LEU A 235 16.51 2.20 -4.35
CA LEU A 235 15.56 1.47 -5.17
C LEU A 235 15.58 2.03 -6.58
N LEU A 236 16.22 1.29 -7.48
CA LEU A 236 16.39 1.69 -8.87
C LEU A 236 15.02 1.78 -9.59
N PRO A 237 14.76 2.84 -10.37
CA PRO A 237 13.52 2.96 -11.13
C PRO A 237 13.42 1.85 -12.19
N GLU A 238 12.20 1.51 -12.58
CA GLU A 238 11.98 0.58 -13.69
C GLU A 238 12.64 1.06 -14.98
N GLY A 239 13.08 0.09 -15.77
CA GLY A 239 13.82 0.33 -17.00
C GLY A 239 15.21 0.92 -16.82
N THR A 240 15.81 0.77 -15.63
CA THR A 240 17.24 1.03 -15.40
C THR A 240 17.97 -0.21 -14.92
N GLN A 241 19.26 -0.30 -15.23
CA GLN A 241 20.14 -1.38 -14.81
C GLN A 241 21.40 -0.82 -14.18
N TYR A 242 21.81 -1.31 -13.01
CA TYR A 242 23.08 -0.93 -12.41
C TYR A 242 24.27 -1.35 -13.28
N ILE A 243 25.30 -0.51 -13.36
CA ILE A 243 26.56 -0.81 -14.05
C ILE A 243 27.56 -1.32 -12.99
N PRO A 244 27.92 -2.63 -12.99
CA PRO A 244 28.90 -3.17 -12.05
C PRO A 244 30.26 -2.46 -12.11
N GLY A 245 30.91 -2.30 -10.97
CA GLY A 245 32.20 -1.61 -10.88
C GLY A 245 32.10 -0.09 -10.94
N SER A 246 30.89 0.47 -10.98
CA SER A 246 30.69 1.92 -11.10
C SER A 246 30.55 2.63 -9.75
N ALA A 247 30.39 1.89 -8.65
CA ALA A 247 30.13 2.49 -7.35
C ALA A 247 31.43 2.91 -6.65
N GLN A 248 31.46 4.16 -6.19
CA GLN A 248 32.58 4.74 -5.45
C GLN A 248 32.09 5.46 -4.21
N LEU A 249 32.79 5.26 -3.09
CA LEU A 249 32.53 5.91 -1.81
C LEU A 249 33.72 6.81 -1.45
N ALA A 250 33.43 8.05 -1.05
CA ALA A 250 34.40 8.97 -0.52
C ALA A 250 33.91 9.51 0.83
N TYR A 251 34.74 9.40 1.86
CA TYR A 251 34.57 10.16 3.09
C TYR A 251 35.23 11.53 2.94
N GLU A 252 34.74 12.52 3.68
CA GLU A 252 35.35 13.86 3.69
C GLU A 252 36.87 13.78 3.98
N GLY A 253 37.66 14.43 3.13
CA GLY A 253 39.13 14.41 3.21
C GLY A 253 39.82 13.14 2.68
N SER A 254 39.07 12.15 2.16
CA SER A 254 39.62 10.91 1.61
C SER A 254 39.33 10.79 0.10
N PRO A 255 40.23 10.17 -0.70
CA PRO A 255 39.95 9.89 -2.11
C PRO A 255 38.81 8.86 -2.25
N PRO A 256 38.02 8.90 -3.35
CA PRO A 256 37.01 7.89 -3.62
C PRO A 256 37.63 6.49 -3.75
N THR A 257 37.00 5.49 -3.14
CA THR A 257 37.38 4.07 -3.24
C THR A 257 36.21 3.24 -3.80
N PRO A 258 36.47 2.11 -4.48
CA PRO A 258 35.41 1.23 -4.95
C PRO A 258 34.53 0.73 -3.79
N ALA A 259 33.21 0.77 -3.97
CA ALA A 259 32.24 0.36 -2.96
C ALA A 259 31.03 -0.30 -3.62
N GLU A 260 31.17 -1.56 -4.04
CA GLU A 260 30.08 -2.27 -4.72
C GLU A 260 28.91 -2.60 -3.77
N PRO A 261 27.65 -2.39 -4.20
CA PRO A 261 26.48 -2.73 -3.41
C PRO A 261 26.21 -4.23 -3.39
N GLN A 262 25.50 -4.68 -2.37
CA GLN A 262 24.69 -5.89 -2.45
C GLN A 262 23.46 -5.60 -3.31
N ILE A 263 23.15 -6.47 -4.28
CA ILE A 263 22.06 -6.27 -5.24
C ILE A 263 21.00 -7.34 -5.04
N GLU A 264 19.77 -6.91 -4.78
CA GLU A 264 18.59 -7.79 -4.69
C GLU A 264 17.49 -7.21 -5.60
N GLY A 265 17.33 -7.80 -6.79
CA GLY A 265 16.44 -7.26 -7.82
C GLY A 265 16.84 -5.84 -8.24
N ARG A 266 15.99 -4.86 -7.95
CA ARG A 266 16.23 -3.42 -8.21
C ARG A 266 16.78 -2.66 -7.00
N ARG A 267 17.08 -3.33 -5.89
CA ARG A 267 17.58 -2.69 -4.67
C ARG A 267 19.10 -2.80 -4.62
N LEU A 268 19.78 -1.67 -4.51
CA LEU A 268 21.20 -1.57 -4.18
C LEU A 268 21.34 -1.30 -2.68
N ARG A 269 22.21 -2.02 -1.98
CA ARG A 269 22.43 -1.87 -0.53
C ARG A 269 23.92 -1.78 -0.19
N TRP A 270 24.27 -0.75 0.57
CA TRP A 270 25.57 -0.56 1.20
C TRP A 270 25.38 -0.58 2.71
N ALA A 271 25.88 -1.62 3.38
CA ALA A 271 25.77 -1.79 4.83
C ALA A 271 27.11 -1.51 5.52
N GLY A 272 27.07 -1.21 6.81
CA GLY A 272 28.28 -1.02 7.62
C GLY A 272 29.05 0.26 7.32
N LEU A 273 28.40 1.28 6.75
CA LEU A 273 29.02 2.59 6.52
C LEU A 273 29.30 3.26 7.87
N ALA A 274 30.47 3.89 7.98
CA ALA A 274 30.85 4.65 9.15
C ALA A 274 30.07 5.99 9.20
N PRO A 275 29.80 6.52 10.39
CA PRO A 275 29.20 7.85 10.52
C PRO A 275 30.17 8.95 10.06
N GLY A 276 29.61 10.07 9.60
CA GLY A 276 30.39 11.23 9.17
C GLY A 276 29.79 11.90 7.93
N ARG A 277 30.63 12.59 7.16
CA ARG A 277 30.27 13.12 5.84
C ARG A 277 30.82 12.21 4.75
N LEU A 278 29.93 11.68 3.92
CA LEU A 278 30.28 10.81 2.82
C LEU A 278 29.55 11.17 1.52
N ALA A 279 30.16 10.82 0.40
CA ALA A 279 29.59 10.86 -0.93
C ALA A 279 29.70 9.47 -1.56
N LEU A 280 28.57 8.90 -1.96
CA LEU A 280 28.48 7.64 -2.67
C LEU A 280 27.98 7.91 -4.10
N SER A 281 28.78 7.58 -5.09
CA SER A 281 28.41 7.70 -6.50
C SER A 281 28.24 6.33 -7.12
N TYR A 282 27.33 6.21 -8.09
CA TYR A 282 27.14 4.99 -8.86
C TYR A 282 26.48 5.31 -10.21
N SER A 283 26.54 4.39 -11.17
CA SER A 283 25.98 4.58 -12.52
C SER A 283 24.98 3.52 -12.92
N LEU A 284 23.94 3.95 -13.63
CA LEU A 284 22.93 3.12 -14.24
C LEU A 284 23.00 3.20 -15.76
N ARG A 285 22.49 2.18 -16.45
CA ARG A 285 22.17 2.19 -17.87
C ARG A 285 20.65 2.26 -18.05
N ILE A 286 20.20 3.13 -18.95
CA ILE A 286 18.79 3.23 -19.32
C ILE A 286 18.44 2.13 -20.32
N THR A 287 17.41 1.35 -20.03
CA THR A 287 16.94 0.25 -20.90
C THR A 287 15.74 0.69 -21.74
N PRO A 288 15.36 -0.05 -22.81
CA PRO A 288 14.19 0.29 -23.65
C PRO A 288 12.86 0.36 -22.89
N SER A 289 12.74 -0.39 -21.80
CA SER A 289 11.53 -0.40 -20.94
C SER A 289 11.40 0.82 -20.01
N ALA A 290 12.32 1.80 -20.08
CA ALA A 290 12.32 2.97 -19.22
C ALA A 290 11.08 3.87 -19.47
N PRO A 291 10.33 4.24 -18.41
CA PRO A 291 9.25 5.21 -18.55
C PRO A 291 9.81 6.60 -18.86
N ALA A 292 8.97 7.49 -19.40
CA ALA A 292 9.34 8.87 -19.71
C ALA A 292 9.87 9.67 -18.50
N ARG A 293 9.57 9.24 -17.27
CA ARG A 293 10.04 9.85 -16.02
C ARG A 293 10.61 8.80 -15.08
N LEU A 294 11.90 8.93 -14.77
CA LEU A 294 12.60 8.12 -13.79
C LEU A 294 12.63 8.86 -12.45
N THR A 295 12.11 8.22 -11.41
CA THR A 295 12.24 8.68 -10.03
C THR A 295 13.08 7.68 -9.27
N ASN A 296 14.28 8.08 -8.89
CA ASN A 296 15.22 7.22 -8.21
C ASN A 296 15.26 7.59 -6.72
N THR A 297 14.93 6.69 -5.82
CA THR A 297 14.75 6.97 -4.38
C THR A 297 15.74 6.19 -3.53
N ALA A 298 16.49 6.91 -2.70
CA ALA A 298 17.41 6.35 -1.72
C ALA A 298 16.92 6.58 -0.30
N ALA A 299 17.27 5.66 0.60
CA ALA A 299 17.03 5.75 2.03
C ALA A 299 18.31 5.40 2.80
N ALA A 300 18.57 6.10 3.89
CA ALA A 300 19.64 5.78 4.83
C ALA A 300 19.03 5.49 6.20
N ARG A 301 19.56 4.48 6.89
CA ARG A 301 19.20 4.11 8.26
C ARG A 301 20.45 4.01 9.11
N ALA A 302 20.45 4.68 10.25
CA ALA A 302 21.51 4.62 11.25
C ALA A 302 21.11 3.68 12.38
N PHE A 303 22.07 2.86 12.81
CA PHE A 303 21.89 1.86 13.87
C PHE A 303 22.76 2.23 15.08
N GLY A 304 22.15 2.25 16.26
CA GLY A 304 22.84 2.43 17.54
C GLY A 304 23.52 1.14 18.01
N GLN A 305 24.12 1.16 19.21
CA GLN A 305 24.92 0.04 19.73
C GLN A 305 24.10 -1.23 20.00
N GLY A 306 22.79 -1.10 20.25
CA GLY A 306 21.88 -2.23 20.45
C GLY A 306 21.26 -2.74 19.16
N GLY A 307 21.65 -2.21 17.98
CA GLY A 307 21.06 -2.54 16.69
C GLY A 307 19.70 -1.87 16.42
N GLU A 308 19.24 -0.99 17.30
CA GLU A 308 18.04 -0.19 17.10
C GLU A 308 18.24 0.89 16.04
N VAL A 309 17.18 1.23 15.31
CA VAL A 309 17.21 2.35 14.37
C VAL A 309 17.12 3.67 15.15
N VAL A 310 18.19 4.45 15.09
CA VAL A 310 18.35 5.74 15.80
C VAL A 310 18.09 6.93 14.90
N ALA A 311 18.24 6.81 13.58
CA ALA A 311 17.88 7.86 12.63
C ALA A 311 17.62 7.30 11.23
N GLU A 312 16.79 7.98 10.45
CA GLU A 312 16.51 7.65 9.06
C GLU A 312 16.45 8.93 8.21
N ALA A 313 16.79 8.81 6.92
CA ALA A 313 16.63 9.87 5.94
C ALA A 313 16.30 9.27 4.57
N SER A 314 15.59 10.02 3.73
CA SER A 314 15.33 9.62 2.34
C SER A 314 15.54 10.79 1.40
N ALA A 315 15.94 10.48 0.17
CA ALA A 315 16.14 11.46 -0.89
C ALA A 315 15.78 10.85 -2.24
N ALA A 316 15.26 11.67 -3.15
CA ALA A 316 14.89 11.24 -4.49
C ALA A 316 15.48 12.19 -5.54
N ALA A 317 15.83 11.63 -6.70
CA ALA A 317 16.25 12.38 -7.86
C ALA A 317 15.36 12.03 -9.06
N LEU A 318 15.04 13.04 -9.86
CA LEU A 318 14.16 12.96 -11.02
C LEU A 318 14.95 13.18 -12.30
N THR A 319 14.69 12.32 -13.29
CA THR A 319 15.25 12.40 -14.64
C THR A 319 14.15 12.11 -15.67
N ARG A 320 14.13 12.85 -16.78
CA ARG A 320 13.24 12.61 -17.92
C ARG A 320 13.96 11.76 -18.96
N VAL A 321 13.26 10.77 -19.51
CA VAL A 321 13.74 9.97 -20.64
C VAL A 321 13.15 10.55 -21.92
N LEU A 322 14.02 11.04 -22.80
CA LEU A 322 13.67 11.44 -24.15
C LEU A 322 13.55 10.18 -25.00
N LEU A 323 12.32 9.79 -25.29
CA LEU A 323 12.03 8.78 -26.30
C LEU A 323 12.45 9.38 -27.65
N GLY A 324 13.56 8.90 -28.21
CA GLY A 324 14.05 9.40 -29.49
C GLY A 324 13.07 9.09 -30.62
N VAL A 325 13.07 9.92 -31.68
CA VAL A 325 12.32 9.72 -32.94
C VAL A 325 12.73 8.41 -33.66
N LEU A 326 13.82 7.77 -33.21
CA LEU A 326 14.38 6.52 -33.74
C LEU A 326 14.18 5.31 -32.82
N ALA A 327 13.42 5.43 -31.71
CA ALA A 327 12.97 4.22 -31.01
C ALA A 327 12.14 3.41 -32.02
N PRO A 328 12.48 2.14 -32.32
CA PRO A 328 11.70 1.37 -33.26
C PRO A 328 10.25 1.37 -32.77
N PRO A 329 9.28 1.82 -33.59
CA PRO A 329 7.91 1.91 -33.14
C PRO A 329 7.48 0.53 -32.67
N SER A 330 6.98 0.42 -31.43
CA SER A 330 6.51 -0.89 -30.99
C SER A 330 5.32 -1.28 -31.87
N LEU A 331 5.39 -2.51 -32.36
CA LEU A 331 4.45 -3.08 -33.29
C LEU A 331 3.67 -4.15 -32.54
N LEU A 332 2.36 -4.01 -32.50
CA LEU A 332 1.49 -5.08 -32.04
C LEU A 332 0.82 -5.71 -33.26
N GLN A 333 1.03 -7.00 -33.46
CA GLN A 333 0.44 -7.74 -34.56
C GLN A 333 -0.20 -9.03 -34.06
N GLY A 334 -0.94 -9.69 -34.94
CA GLY A 334 -1.48 -11.00 -34.65
C GLY A 334 -2.46 -11.44 -35.72
N ARG A 335 -3.20 -12.50 -35.41
CA ARG A 335 -4.20 -13.10 -36.29
C ARG A 335 -5.49 -13.42 -35.54
N VAL A 336 -6.62 -13.26 -36.22
CA VAL A 336 -7.93 -13.77 -35.78
C VAL A 336 -8.31 -14.93 -36.69
N TYR A 337 -8.65 -16.08 -36.11
CA TYR A 337 -8.95 -17.29 -36.87
C TYR A 337 -9.89 -18.23 -36.11
N LEU A 338 -10.60 -19.08 -36.85
CA LEU A 338 -11.34 -20.20 -36.29
C LEU A 338 -10.37 -21.36 -36.12
N ASP A 339 -10.17 -21.74 -34.87
CA ASP A 339 -9.29 -22.82 -34.46
C ASP A 339 -10.08 -24.14 -34.49
N VAL A 340 -9.78 -24.95 -35.49
CA VAL A 340 -10.55 -26.17 -35.79
C VAL A 340 -10.15 -27.31 -34.87
N ASN A 341 -8.87 -27.41 -34.53
CA ASN A 341 -8.33 -28.48 -33.69
C ASN A 341 -8.27 -28.10 -32.20
N ARG A 342 -8.56 -26.85 -31.86
CA ARG A 342 -8.61 -26.27 -30.50
C ARG A 342 -7.26 -26.30 -29.79
N ASP A 343 -6.17 -26.13 -30.52
CA ASP A 343 -4.82 -26.12 -29.96
C ASP A 343 -4.29 -24.71 -29.61
N GLY A 344 -5.07 -23.67 -29.94
CA GLY A 344 -4.75 -22.27 -29.70
C GLY A 344 -3.66 -21.69 -30.61
N LYS A 345 -3.27 -22.40 -31.67
CA LYS A 345 -2.22 -21.99 -32.61
C LYS A 345 -2.70 -22.08 -34.05
N TYR A 346 -2.48 -21.01 -34.80
CA TYR A 346 -2.84 -21.00 -36.21
C TYR A 346 -2.00 -21.99 -37.04
N GLN A 347 -2.68 -22.90 -37.72
CA GLN A 347 -2.12 -23.84 -38.68
C GLN A 347 -2.68 -23.58 -40.09
N ALA A 348 -1.79 -23.20 -41.00
CA ALA A 348 -2.16 -22.94 -42.39
C ALA A 348 -2.75 -24.20 -43.05
N GLY A 349 -3.92 -24.06 -43.65
CA GLY A 349 -4.61 -25.19 -44.29
C GLY A 349 -5.33 -26.12 -43.32
N LEU A 350 -5.39 -25.82 -42.02
CA LEU A 350 -6.31 -26.48 -41.08
C LEU A 350 -7.28 -25.47 -40.49
N ASP A 351 -6.75 -24.35 -40.01
CA ASP A 351 -7.53 -23.28 -39.41
C ASP A 351 -8.03 -22.29 -40.44
N VAL A 352 -9.14 -21.63 -40.11
CA VAL A 352 -9.81 -20.71 -41.03
C VAL A 352 -9.50 -19.28 -40.61
N PRO A 353 -8.74 -18.49 -41.40
CA PRO A 353 -8.51 -17.09 -41.11
C PRO A 353 -9.83 -16.30 -41.15
N LEU A 354 -10.00 -15.34 -40.23
CA LEU A 354 -11.20 -14.52 -40.15
C LEU A 354 -10.92 -13.09 -40.66
N PRO A 355 -11.27 -12.75 -41.91
CA PRO A 355 -11.11 -11.40 -42.46
C PRO A 355 -12.18 -10.42 -41.96
N GLY A 356 -11.85 -9.13 -41.90
CA GLY A 356 -12.79 -8.07 -41.52
C GLY A 356 -13.15 -8.03 -40.03
N ALA A 357 -12.48 -8.83 -39.19
CA ALA A 357 -12.61 -8.76 -37.74
C ALA A 357 -12.00 -7.45 -37.23
N ARG A 358 -12.74 -6.72 -36.41
CA ARG A 358 -12.36 -5.41 -35.87
C ARG A 358 -11.69 -5.56 -34.52
N LEU A 359 -10.48 -5.01 -34.42
CA LEU A 359 -9.74 -4.90 -33.16
C LEU A 359 -9.60 -3.45 -32.72
N LEU A 360 -9.65 -3.23 -31.41
CA LEU A 360 -9.53 -1.92 -30.78
C LEU A 360 -8.47 -1.95 -29.67
N LEU A 361 -7.70 -0.88 -29.55
CA LEU A 361 -6.88 -0.61 -28.38
C LEU A 361 -7.63 0.31 -27.41
N ALA A 362 -7.28 0.22 -26.12
CA ALA A 362 -7.84 1.08 -25.07
C ALA A 362 -7.68 2.60 -25.35
N ASN A 363 -6.72 3.00 -26.18
CA ASN A 363 -6.52 4.39 -26.60
C ASN A 363 -7.45 4.84 -27.76
N GLY A 364 -8.35 3.97 -28.23
CA GLY A 364 -9.29 4.25 -29.31
C GLY A 364 -8.77 3.94 -30.72
N ALA A 365 -7.51 3.52 -30.88
CA ALA A 365 -7.03 3.05 -32.17
C ALA A 365 -7.74 1.76 -32.57
N GLN A 366 -8.08 1.61 -33.86
CA GLN A 366 -8.77 0.43 -34.38
C GLN A 366 -8.12 -0.05 -35.69
N THR A 367 -8.22 -1.36 -35.95
CA THR A 367 -7.82 -1.96 -37.22
C THR A 367 -8.74 -3.12 -37.60
N LEU A 368 -8.66 -3.57 -38.85
CA LEU A 368 -9.40 -4.71 -39.40
C LEU A 368 -8.42 -5.79 -39.84
N THR A 369 -8.82 -7.05 -39.71
CA THR A 369 -8.03 -8.16 -40.24
C THR A 369 -8.07 -8.24 -41.77
N ASP A 370 -6.95 -8.64 -42.37
CA ASP A 370 -6.82 -8.90 -43.81
C ASP A 370 -7.45 -10.23 -44.24
N ALA A 371 -7.31 -10.61 -45.53
CA ALA A 371 -7.83 -11.86 -46.08
C ALA A 371 -7.28 -13.11 -45.38
N GLU A 372 -6.09 -13.01 -44.80
CA GLU A 372 -5.42 -14.04 -44.03
C GLU A 372 -5.70 -13.91 -42.51
N GLY A 373 -6.61 -13.03 -42.10
CA GLY A 373 -6.99 -12.83 -40.71
C GLY A 373 -5.95 -12.05 -39.89
N ARG A 374 -4.91 -11.48 -40.51
CA ARG A 374 -3.82 -10.76 -39.82
C ARG A 374 -4.21 -9.32 -39.53
N TYR A 375 -3.75 -8.78 -38.41
CA TYR A 375 -3.92 -7.37 -38.07
C TYR A 375 -2.62 -6.76 -37.53
N THR A 376 -2.56 -5.42 -37.49
CA THR A 376 -1.40 -4.70 -36.99
C THR A 376 -1.79 -3.33 -36.42
N PHE A 377 -1.24 -2.99 -35.26
CA PHE A 377 -1.16 -1.65 -34.70
C PHE A 377 0.31 -1.19 -34.73
N ARG A 378 0.55 -0.07 -35.40
CA ARG A 378 1.87 0.56 -35.50
C ARG A 378 2.01 1.65 -34.45
N GLU A 379 3.25 1.97 -34.09
CA GLU A 379 3.59 3.09 -33.19
C GLU A 379 2.90 2.98 -31.82
N VAL A 380 2.75 1.76 -31.31
CA VAL A 380 2.17 1.51 -30.00
C VAL A 380 3.20 1.93 -28.95
N SER A 381 2.79 2.73 -27.97
CA SER A 381 3.69 3.11 -26.87
C SER A 381 4.12 1.87 -26.09
N PRO A 382 5.40 1.70 -25.71
CA PRO A 382 5.80 0.58 -24.85
C PRO A 382 5.00 0.57 -23.54
N GLY A 383 4.62 -0.61 -23.06
CA GLY A 383 3.83 -0.77 -21.83
C GLY A 383 2.75 -1.83 -21.92
N VAL A 384 1.88 -1.87 -20.91
CA VAL A 384 0.74 -2.81 -20.87
C VAL A 384 -0.45 -2.18 -21.60
N HIS A 385 -0.96 -2.88 -22.60
CA HIS A 385 -2.13 -2.49 -23.39
C HIS A 385 -3.22 -3.56 -23.29
N GLU A 386 -4.46 -3.14 -23.51
CA GLU A 386 -5.58 -4.04 -23.71
C GLU A 386 -6.03 -3.97 -25.18
N VAL A 387 -6.07 -5.13 -25.83
CA VAL A 387 -6.58 -5.33 -27.19
C VAL A 387 -7.96 -5.95 -27.09
N PHE A 388 -8.94 -5.37 -27.75
CA PHE A 388 -10.31 -5.86 -27.76
C PHE A 388 -10.70 -6.31 -29.16
N LEU A 389 -11.09 -7.57 -29.31
CA LEU A 389 -11.76 -8.08 -30.50
C LEU A 389 -13.26 -7.80 -30.37
N ASP A 390 -13.82 -7.07 -31.33
CA ASP A 390 -15.24 -6.73 -31.33
C ASP A 390 -16.13 -7.93 -31.69
N PRO A 391 -16.98 -8.41 -30.77
CA PRO A 391 -17.84 -9.58 -31.00
C PRO A 391 -18.81 -9.42 -32.16
N LEU A 392 -19.20 -8.19 -32.53
CA LEU A 392 -20.09 -7.96 -33.66
C LEU A 392 -19.42 -8.24 -35.01
N SER A 393 -18.10 -8.06 -35.07
CA SER A 393 -17.30 -8.31 -36.28
C SER A 393 -16.76 -9.74 -36.36
N ALA A 394 -16.72 -10.44 -35.23
CA ALA A 394 -16.25 -11.81 -35.12
C ALA A 394 -17.19 -12.62 -34.23
N PRO A 395 -18.38 -13.03 -34.70
CA PRO A 395 -19.43 -13.62 -33.86
C PRO A 395 -19.18 -15.11 -33.55
N PHE A 396 -17.98 -15.44 -33.09
CA PHE A 396 -17.56 -16.79 -32.71
C PHE A 396 -16.95 -16.75 -31.31
N PRO A 397 -17.35 -17.65 -30.38
CA PRO A 397 -16.83 -17.64 -29.02
C PRO A 397 -15.29 -17.72 -28.98
N PRO A 398 -14.59 -16.87 -28.22
CA PRO A 398 -13.14 -16.98 -28.06
C PRO A 398 -12.75 -18.28 -27.34
N LEU A 399 -11.64 -18.88 -27.76
CA LEU A 399 -11.04 -19.99 -27.05
C LEU A 399 -10.10 -19.46 -25.94
N PRO A 400 -9.82 -20.28 -24.90
CA PRO A 400 -8.87 -19.91 -23.86
C PRO A 400 -7.50 -19.52 -24.42
N HIS A 401 -6.99 -18.36 -24.00
CA HIS A 401 -5.68 -17.84 -24.41
C HIS A 401 -4.94 -17.29 -23.18
N PRO A 402 -3.59 -17.41 -23.06
CA PRO A 402 -2.85 -16.95 -21.88
C PRO A 402 -3.03 -15.47 -21.54
N GLU A 403 -3.28 -14.66 -22.57
CA GLU A 403 -3.44 -13.20 -22.44
C GLU A 403 -4.90 -12.77 -22.26
N ALA A 404 -5.85 -13.72 -22.35
CA ALA A 404 -7.27 -13.46 -22.30
C ALA A 404 -7.76 -12.93 -20.94
N LEU A 405 -8.69 -11.99 -21.00
CA LEU A 405 -9.42 -11.42 -19.88
C LEU A 405 -10.92 -11.70 -20.03
N GLY A 406 -11.57 -12.09 -18.93
CA GLY A 406 -13.01 -12.34 -18.90
C GLY A 406 -13.41 -13.43 -19.89
N GLU A 407 -14.37 -13.10 -20.77
CA GLU A 407 -14.90 -14.01 -21.81
C GLU A 407 -13.95 -14.25 -23.00
N GLY A 408 -12.73 -13.70 -22.97
CA GLY A 408 -11.70 -13.94 -24.00
C GLY A 408 -11.64 -12.91 -25.13
N TRP A 409 -12.60 -11.99 -25.22
CA TRP A 409 -12.59 -10.91 -26.21
C TRP A 409 -11.52 -9.84 -25.98
N ARG A 410 -10.93 -9.80 -24.78
CA ARG A 410 -9.92 -8.80 -24.39
C ARG A 410 -8.61 -9.51 -24.06
N HIS A 411 -7.52 -9.08 -24.65
CA HIS A 411 -6.18 -9.55 -24.31
C HIS A 411 -5.40 -8.45 -23.59
N ARG A 412 -4.74 -8.79 -22.47
CA ARG A 412 -3.80 -7.89 -21.80
C ARG A 412 -2.38 -8.25 -22.21
N VAL A 413 -1.73 -7.34 -22.91
CA VAL A 413 -0.46 -7.61 -23.57
C VAL A 413 0.57 -6.56 -23.18
N ARG A 414 1.79 -7.00 -22.85
CA ARG A 414 2.92 -6.10 -22.64
C ARG A 414 3.62 -5.90 -23.97
N VAL A 415 3.53 -4.68 -24.50
CA VAL A 415 4.15 -4.28 -25.76
C VAL A 415 5.54 -3.74 -25.49
N ASP A 416 6.55 -4.39 -26.05
CA ASP A 416 7.95 -3.98 -26.06
C ASP A 416 8.58 -4.42 -27.39
N GLY A 417 8.83 -3.47 -28.31
CA GLY A 417 9.26 -3.79 -29.68
C GLY A 417 8.17 -4.50 -30.49
N LEU A 418 8.49 -5.65 -31.08
CA LEU A 418 7.52 -6.48 -31.83
C LEU A 418 6.81 -7.44 -30.89
N THR A 419 5.50 -7.30 -30.77
CA THR A 419 4.66 -8.13 -29.90
C THR A 419 3.57 -8.78 -30.72
N THR A 420 3.31 -10.06 -30.47
CA THR A 420 2.29 -10.84 -31.20
C THR A 420 1.23 -11.33 -30.22
N THR A 421 -0.05 -11.13 -30.54
CA THR A 421 -1.19 -11.66 -29.78
C THR A 421 -2.29 -12.11 -30.72
N ASP A 422 -2.63 -13.39 -30.67
CA ASP A 422 -3.59 -14.00 -31.59
C ASP A 422 -4.94 -14.22 -30.91
N PHE A 423 -6.03 -14.20 -31.66
CA PHE A 423 -7.38 -14.49 -31.18
C PHE A 423 -7.89 -15.80 -31.81
N PRO A 424 -7.68 -16.96 -31.16
CA PRO A 424 -8.31 -18.22 -31.55
C PRO A 424 -9.79 -18.21 -31.18
N LEU A 425 -10.65 -18.57 -32.14
CA LEU A 425 -12.10 -18.60 -31.97
C LEU A 425 -12.65 -20.01 -32.19
N GLU A 426 -13.72 -20.35 -31.48
CA GLU A 426 -14.39 -21.63 -31.61
C GLU A 426 -15.01 -21.77 -33.00
N ALA A 427 -14.58 -22.80 -33.74
CA ALA A 427 -15.23 -23.18 -34.98
C ALA A 427 -16.65 -23.72 -34.69
N PRO A 428 -17.70 -23.22 -35.38
CA PRO A 428 -19.07 -23.73 -35.26
C PRO A 428 -19.17 -25.25 -35.40
N ARG A 429 -20.00 -25.90 -34.56
CA ARG A 429 -20.29 -27.34 -34.68
C ARG A 429 -20.99 -27.61 -36.01
N GLY A 430 -20.25 -28.20 -36.94
CA GLY A 430 -20.63 -28.37 -38.34
C GLY A 430 -19.49 -28.02 -39.30
N LEU A 431 -18.59 -27.09 -38.94
CA LEU A 431 -17.36 -26.82 -39.71
C LEU A 431 -16.38 -28.01 -39.65
N ALA A 432 -16.25 -28.64 -38.47
CA ALA A 432 -15.42 -29.83 -38.28
C ALA A 432 -16.03 -31.13 -38.85
N GLN A 433 -17.34 -31.16 -39.15
CA GLN A 433 -18.03 -32.35 -39.71
C GLN A 433 -18.48 -32.19 -41.18
N ALA A 434 -18.64 -30.96 -41.68
CA ALA A 434 -19.15 -30.68 -43.02
C ALA A 434 -18.11 -30.03 -43.94
N SER A 435 -16.81 -30.15 -43.66
CA SER A 435 -15.81 -30.05 -44.71
C SER A 435 -15.91 -31.32 -45.56
N ARG A 436 -16.84 -31.35 -46.52
CA ARG A 436 -16.74 -32.38 -47.57
C ARG A 436 -15.51 -32.02 -48.39
N SER A 437 -14.49 -32.86 -48.32
CA SER A 437 -13.30 -32.73 -49.14
C SER A 437 -13.30 -33.79 -50.24
N THR A 438 -12.92 -33.38 -51.44
CA THR A 438 -12.57 -34.31 -52.52
C THR A 438 -11.12 -34.08 -52.85
N ARG A 439 -10.32 -35.15 -52.84
CA ARG A 439 -8.98 -35.14 -53.39
C ARG A 439 -9.00 -35.79 -54.76
N LEU A 440 -8.56 -35.05 -55.77
CA LEU A 440 -8.41 -35.52 -57.13
C LEU A 440 -6.92 -35.50 -57.49
N VAL A 441 -6.44 -36.58 -58.11
CA VAL A 441 -5.04 -36.72 -58.53
C VAL A 441 -5.02 -36.81 -60.05
N PHE A 442 -4.30 -35.89 -60.67
CA PHE A 442 -4.17 -35.75 -62.12
C PHE A 442 -2.67 -35.74 -62.47
N GLY A 443 -2.09 -36.93 -62.65
CA GLY A 443 -0.64 -37.06 -62.85
C GLY A 443 0.13 -36.44 -61.67
N PRO A 444 1.03 -35.46 -61.89
CA PRO A 444 1.78 -34.80 -60.81
C PRO A 444 0.94 -33.82 -59.97
N LEU A 445 -0.27 -33.46 -60.42
CA LEU A 445 -1.13 -32.49 -59.75
C LEU A 445 -2.10 -33.18 -58.79
N THR A 446 -2.10 -32.78 -57.54
CA THR A 446 -3.17 -33.07 -56.59
C THR A 446 -4.02 -31.82 -56.38
N VAL A 447 -5.33 -31.94 -56.55
CA VAL A 447 -6.31 -30.89 -56.23
C VAL A 447 -7.15 -31.36 -55.05
N GLU A 448 -7.11 -30.63 -53.95
CA GLU A 448 -7.97 -30.86 -52.79
C GLU A 448 -9.02 -29.75 -52.73
N LYS A 449 -10.28 -30.10 -52.96
CA LYS A 449 -11.42 -29.19 -52.84
C LYS A 449 -12.04 -29.32 -51.47
N ARG A 450 -12.36 -28.20 -50.83
CA ARG A 450 -13.05 -28.13 -49.53
C ARG A 450 -14.17 -27.11 -49.59
N LEU A 451 -15.30 -27.42 -48.94
CA LEU A 451 -16.40 -26.48 -48.74
C LEU A 451 -16.43 -26.05 -47.28
N LEU A 452 -16.34 -24.74 -47.04
CA LEU A 452 -16.43 -24.13 -45.71
C LEU A 452 -17.77 -23.40 -45.58
N PRO A 453 -18.68 -23.77 -44.68
CA PRO A 453 -19.94 -23.07 -44.54
C PRO A 453 -19.75 -21.64 -43.99
N LEU A 454 -20.48 -20.70 -44.58
CA LEU A 454 -20.56 -19.29 -44.20
C LEU A 454 -22.00 -18.95 -43.77
N PRO A 455 -22.23 -17.88 -42.98
CA PRO A 455 -23.58 -17.48 -42.55
C PRO A 455 -24.59 -17.28 -43.70
N SER A 456 -24.11 -16.96 -44.90
CA SER A 456 -24.95 -16.72 -46.10
C SER A 456 -24.59 -17.62 -47.29
N GLY A 457 -23.92 -18.76 -47.08
CA GLY A 457 -23.52 -19.67 -48.16
C GLY A 457 -22.39 -20.62 -47.81
N VAL A 458 -21.49 -20.88 -48.77
CA VAL A 458 -20.26 -21.64 -48.56
C VAL A 458 -19.08 -20.98 -49.28
N ARG A 459 -17.88 -21.11 -48.75
CA ARG A 459 -16.62 -20.82 -49.43
C ARG A 459 -16.03 -22.10 -49.99
N VAL A 460 -15.78 -22.12 -51.28
CA VAL A 460 -14.98 -23.17 -51.93
C VAL A 460 -13.51 -22.84 -51.76
N VAL A 461 -12.72 -23.82 -51.34
CA VAL A 461 -11.27 -23.75 -51.23
C VAL A 461 -10.68 -24.85 -52.10
N LEU A 462 -9.80 -24.51 -53.03
CA LEU A 462 -9.07 -25.45 -53.88
C LEU A 462 -7.58 -25.34 -53.56
N VAL A 463 -6.99 -26.42 -53.05
CA VAL A 463 -5.55 -26.52 -52.79
C VAL A 463 -4.93 -27.36 -53.90
N LEU A 464 -4.13 -26.73 -54.74
CA LEU A 464 -3.39 -27.37 -55.83
C LEU A 464 -1.97 -27.64 -55.36
N ARG A 465 -1.48 -28.86 -55.54
CA ARG A 465 -0.10 -29.27 -55.22
C ARG A 465 0.49 -30.01 -56.41
N THR A 466 1.66 -29.59 -56.87
CA THR A 466 2.37 -30.29 -57.95
C THR A 466 3.81 -30.57 -57.58
N ASP A 467 4.25 -31.79 -57.84
CA ASP A 467 5.64 -32.24 -57.59
C ASP A 467 6.60 -31.77 -58.70
N GLU A 468 6.06 -31.36 -59.85
CA GLU A 468 6.81 -30.80 -60.97
C GLU A 468 6.13 -29.54 -61.55
N PRO A 469 6.86 -28.63 -62.22
CA PRO A 469 6.27 -27.44 -62.83
C PRO A 469 5.28 -27.78 -63.96
N LEU A 470 4.06 -27.23 -63.90
CA LEU A 470 3.01 -27.43 -64.90
C LEU A 470 2.75 -26.15 -65.71
N PRO A 471 3.19 -26.07 -66.98
CA PRO A 471 2.93 -24.90 -67.82
C PRO A 471 1.50 -24.89 -68.39
N ASP A 472 0.95 -23.70 -68.58
CA ASP A 472 -0.37 -23.44 -69.19
C ASP A 472 -1.51 -24.26 -68.56
N LEU A 473 -1.51 -24.41 -67.23
CA LEU A 473 -2.55 -25.13 -66.51
C LEU A 473 -3.85 -24.31 -66.46
N THR A 474 -4.94 -24.96 -66.80
CA THR A 474 -6.30 -24.43 -66.64
C THR A 474 -7.09 -25.37 -65.74
N LEU A 475 -7.56 -24.86 -64.61
CA LEU A 475 -8.46 -25.56 -63.70
C LEU A 475 -9.86 -24.97 -63.83
N THR A 476 -10.85 -25.82 -64.10
CA THR A 476 -12.25 -25.43 -64.24
C THR A 476 -13.08 -26.16 -63.21
N ASP A 477 -13.67 -25.42 -62.29
CA ASP A 477 -14.55 -25.95 -61.26
C ASP A 477 -16.02 -25.70 -61.63
N PRO A 478 -16.81 -26.73 -61.96
CA PRO A 478 -18.24 -26.57 -62.29
C PRO A 478 -19.02 -25.99 -61.11
N LEU A 479 -20.01 -25.14 -61.37
CA LEU A 479 -20.85 -24.53 -60.33
C LEU A 479 -22.21 -25.25 -60.19
N PRO A 480 -22.78 -25.32 -58.97
CA PRO A 480 -24.03 -26.06 -58.73
C PRO A 480 -25.26 -25.57 -59.51
N ASP A 481 -25.36 -24.27 -59.76
CA ASP A 481 -26.51 -23.63 -60.42
C ASP A 481 -26.35 -23.53 -61.95
N GLY A 482 -25.34 -24.21 -62.52
CA GLY A 482 -24.92 -24.07 -63.92
C GLY A 482 -23.84 -23.01 -64.11
N GLY A 483 -22.88 -23.29 -65.00
CA GLY A 483 -21.67 -22.48 -65.22
C GLY A 483 -20.42 -23.08 -64.57
N SER A 484 -19.28 -22.37 -64.63
CA SER A 484 -18.02 -22.82 -64.03
C SER A 484 -17.14 -21.64 -63.57
N LYS A 485 -16.22 -21.92 -62.64
CA LYS A 485 -15.11 -21.04 -62.28
C LYS A 485 -13.83 -21.56 -62.89
N THR A 486 -13.23 -20.79 -63.80
CA THR A 486 -11.99 -21.17 -64.47
C THR A 486 -10.83 -20.33 -63.97
N PHE A 487 -9.73 -21.00 -63.66
CA PHE A 487 -8.46 -20.43 -63.22
C PHE A 487 -7.38 -20.82 -64.21
N HIS A 488 -6.59 -19.85 -64.66
CA HIS A 488 -5.51 -20.06 -65.61
C HIS A 488 -4.17 -19.72 -64.97
N PHE A 489 -3.18 -20.57 -65.20
CA PHE A 489 -1.81 -20.43 -64.72
C PHE A 489 -0.87 -20.58 -65.92
N GLU A 490 -0.08 -19.56 -66.21
CA GLU A 490 1.01 -19.67 -67.19
C GLU A 490 2.03 -20.74 -66.75
N LEU A 491 2.27 -20.87 -65.44
CA LEU A 491 3.12 -21.89 -64.84
C LEU A 491 2.74 -22.13 -63.37
N LEU A 492 2.29 -23.33 -63.02
CA LEU A 492 2.07 -23.73 -61.63
C LEU A 492 3.30 -24.45 -61.07
N LYS A 493 3.79 -24.06 -59.89
CA LYS A 493 4.87 -24.71 -59.14
C LYS A 493 4.53 -24.77 -57.65
N GLY A 494 4.81 -25.90 -57.00
CA GLY A 494 4.58 -26.05 -55.56
C GLY A 494 3.09 -26.10 -55.20
N GLU A 495 2.71 -25.36 -54.16
CA GLU A 495 1.34 -25.33 -53.64
C GLU A 495 0.67 -23.98 -53.86
N GLN A 496 -0.58 -23.99 -54.33
CA GLN A 496 -1.39 -22.80 -54.49
C GLN A 496 -2.82 -23.02 -53.98
N THR A 497 -3.36 -22.02 -53.28
CA THR A 497 -4.73 -22.06 -52.76
C THR A 497 -5.60 -21.04 -53.47
N LEU A 498 -6.75 -21.48 -53.98
CA LEU A 498 -7.77 -20.63 -54.59
C LEU A 498 -9.03 -20.64 -53.73
N THR A 499 -9.73 -19.51 -53.65
CA THR A 499 -11.00 -19.43 -52.92
C THR A 499 -12.04 -18.63 -53.67
N TYR A 500 -13.31 -19.01 -53.51
CA TYR A 500 -14.45 -18.24 -53.99
C TYR A 500 -15.74 -18.62 -53.24
N ASP A 501 -16.72 -17.74 -53.21
CA ASP A 501 -17.97 -17.93 -52.45
C ASP A 501 -19.13 -18.36 -53.33
N LEU A 502 -20.00 -19.21 -52.77
CA LEU A 502 -21.23 -19.70 -53.37
C LEU A 502 -22.41 -19.53 -52.41
N PRO A 503 -23.62 -19.24 -52.92
CA PRO A 503 -24.82 -19.11 -52.10
C PRO A 503 -25.30 -20.47 -51.53
N LYS A 504 -24.94 -21.59 -52.15
CA LYS A 504 -25.26 -22.97 -51.71
C LYS A 504 -24.08 -23.91 -51.93
N GLY A 505 -23.93 -24.89 -51.03
CA GLY A 505 -22.82 -25.86 -51.09
C GLY A 505 -23.21 -27.20 -51.68
N HIS A 506 -22.80 -27.44 -52.92
CA HIS A 506 -22.74 -28.78 -53.51
C HIS A 506 -21.31 -29.05 -54.00
N LEU A 507 -20.81 -30.26 -53.79
CA LEU A 507 -19.52 -30.67 -54.33
C LEU A 507 -19.67 -30.97 -55.82
N THR A 508 -18.79 -30.36 -56.59
CA THR A 508 -18.54 -30.63 -58.01
C THR A 508 -17.06 -30.98 -58.13
N ASP A 509 -16.73 -31.88 -59.04
CA ASP A 509 -15.35 -32.27 -59.27
C ASP A 509 -14.71 -31.33 -60.29
N PRO A 510 -13.62 -30.61 -59.93
CA PRO A 510 -12.93 -29.75 -60.86
C PRO A 510 -12.25 -30.57 -61.97
N GLU A 511 -12.27 -30.02 -63.17
CA GLU A 511 -11.57 -30.51 -64.35
C GLU A 511 -10.27 -29.74 -64.52
N VAL A 512 -9.23 -30.42 -64.97
CA VAL A 512 -7.92 -29.80 -65.23
C VAL A 512 -7.44 -30.13 -66.63
N ARG A 513 -6.79 -29.14 -67.25
CA ARG A 513 -6.11 -29.29 -68.53
C ARG A 513 -4.80 -28.52 -68.49
N TRP A 514 -3.70 -29.17 -68.84
CA TRP A 514 -2.41 -28.52 -69.02
C TRP A 514 -1.74 -29.01 -70.29
N ARG A 515 -0.70 -28.32 -70.74
CA ARG A 515 0.14 -28.80 -71.84
C ARG A 515 1.19 -29.75 -71.26
N TYR A 516 1.21 -30.98 -71.77
CA TYR A 516 2.32 -31.89 -71.51
C TYR A 516 3.54 -31.36 -72.28
N PRO A 517 4.71 -31.20 -71.65
CA PRO A 517 5.92 -30.76 -72.35
C PRO A 517 6.37 -31.75 -73.43
#